data_AF-A0A9E2WA04-F1
#
_entry.id   AF-A0A9E2WA04-F1
#
_cell.length_a   1.000
_cell.length_b   1.000
_cell.length_c   1.000
_cell.angle_alpha   90.00
_cell.angle_beta   90.00
_cell.angle_gamma   90.00
#
_symmetry.space_group_name_H-M   'P 1'
#
loop_
_entity.id
_entity.type
_entity.pdbx_description
1 polymer ?
#
loop_
_entity_poly.entity_id
_entity_poly.type
_entity_poly.pdbx_seq_one_letter_code
_entity_poly.pdbx_strand_id
1 'polypeptide(L)' 'MRNDKLLDRSKYSGMTINERLYLSNLMNDFDRAIEKKDVKEIVSILNKVEVVDETSIKSILESVGLSFNNFFDEQT' A
#
# COMPACT_ATOMS: atom_id res chain seq x y z
N MET A 1 -9.54 19.20 32.88
CA MET A 1 -9.22 19.39 31.45
C MET A 1 -8.85 18.03 30.89
N ARG A 2 -9.57 17.52 29.89
CA ARG A 2 -9.19 16.29 29.20
C ARG A 2 -8.05 16.63 28.23
N ASN A 3 -6.94 15.92 28.35
CA ASN A 3 -5.83 15.99 27.41
C ASN A 3 -6.24 15.27 26.13
N ASP A 4 -7.07 15.92 25.33
CA ASP A 4 -7.41 15.44 24.00
C ASP A 4 -6.23 15.79 23.09
N LYS A 5 -5.15 15.01 23.25
CA LYS A 5 -4.02 14.96 22.34
C LYS A 5 -4.62 14.72 20.96
N LEU A 6 -4.62 15.76 20.12
CA LEU A 6 -5.20 15.73 18.78
C LEU A 6 -4.69 14.48 18.07
N LEU A 7 -5.58 13.50 17.91
CA LEU A 7 -5.32 12.31 17.10
C LEU A 7 -5.06 12.84 15.70
N ASP A 8 -3.82 12.74 15.25
CA ASP A 8 -3.44 12.94 13.86
C ASP A 8 -4.20 11.89 13.06
N ARG A 9 -5.39 12.28 12.58
CA ARG A 9 -6.22 11.40 11.77
C ARG A 9 -5.51 11.28 10.44
N SER A 10 -5.08 10.06 10.13
CA SER A 10 -4.64 9.65 8.79
C SER A 10 -5.50 10.34 7.74
N LYS A 11 -4.86 10.91 6.71
CA LYS A 11 -5.53 11.57 5.58
C LYS A 11 -6.60 10.68 4.94
N TYR A 12 -6.43 9.37 5.08
CA TYR A 12 -7.24 8.33 4.48
C TYR A 12 -8.08 7.54 5.51
N SER A 13 -8.23 8.06 6.73
CA SER A 13 -9.04 7.41 7.78
C SER A 13 -10.47 7.18 7.31
N GLY A 14 -10.95 5.94 7.42
CA GLY A 14 -12.28 5.53 6.96
C GLY A 14 -12.40 5.22 5.46
N MET A 15 -11.30 5.26 4.70
CA MET A 15 -11.27 4.93 3.27
C MET A 15 -10.69 3.54 3.01
N THR A 16 -11.25 2.85 2.02
CA THR A 16 -10.70 1.65 1.40
C THR A 16 -9.47 1.97 0.55
N ILE A 17 -8.62 0.98 0.27
CA ILE A 17 -7.37 1.17 -0.49
C ILE A 17 -7.64 1.74 -1.89
N ASN A 18 -8.67 1.25 -2.59
CA ASN A 18 -9.03 1.72 -3.93
C ASN A 18 -9.40 3.21 -3.94
N GLU A 19 -10.12 3.68 -2.93
CA GLU A 19 -10.46 5.11 -2.80
C GLU A 19 -9.20 5.96 -2.57
N ARG A 20 -8.23 5.46 -1.79
CA ARG A 20 -6.95 6.15 -1.58
C ARG A 20 -6.11 6.22 -2.85
N LEU A 21 -6.06 5.13 -3.62
CA LEU A 21 -5.36 5.06 -4.91
C LEU A 21 -5.98 6.04 -5.92
N TYR A 22 -7.32 6.09 -5.98
CA TYR A 22 -8.05 7.03 -6.82
C TYR A 22 -7.76 8.49 -6.44
N LEU A 23 -7.92 8.86 -5.15
CA LEU A 23 -7.66 10.22 -4.67
C LEU A 23 -6.19 10.67 -4.81
N SER A 24 -5.27 9.71 -4.86
CA SER A 24 -3.84 9.98 -4.99
C SER A 24 -3.37 9.94 -6.45
N ASN A 25 -4.28 9.71 -7.41
CA ASN A 25 -3.96 9.49 -8.83
C ASN A 25 -2.93 8.36 -9.07
N LEU A 26 -2.89 7.35 -8.19
CA LEU A 26 -1.95 6.23 -8.24
C LEU A 26 -2.57 4.94 -8.79
N MET A 27 -3.85 4.95 -9.15
CA MET A 27 -4.57 3.76 -9.63
C MET A 27 -3.92 3.15 -10.88
N ASN A 28 -3.63 3.97 -11.90
CA ASN A 28 -2.96 3.50 -13.12
C ASN A 28 -1.53 3.00 -12.87
N ASP A 29 -0.81 3.64 -11.94
CA ASP A 29 0.55 3.23 -11.59
C ASP A 29 0.54 1.88 -10.85
N PHE A 30 -0.45 1.67 -9.99
CA PHE A 30 -0.67 0.42 -9.28
C PHE A 30 -0.99 -0.72 -10.23
N ASP A 31 -1.93 -0.52 -11.16
CA ASP A 31 -2.30 -1.50 -12.18
C ASP A 31 -1.08 -1.87 -13.04
N ARG A 32 -0.31 -0.87 -13.49
CA ARG A 32 0.93 -1.10 -14.25
C ARG A 32 1.98 -1.87 -13.45
N ALA A 33 2.10 -1.62 -12.15
CA ALA A 33 3.03 -2.34 -11.29
C ALA A 33 2.62 -3.81 -11.11
N ILE A 34 1.31 -4.08 -11.01
CA ILE A 34 0.76 -5.45 -11.01
C ILE A 34 1.05 -6.15 -12.32
N GLU A 35 0.79 -5.51 -13.47
CA GLU A 35 1.06 -6.08 -14.80
C GLU A 35 2.54 -6.47 -14.97
N LYS A 36 3.44 -5.65 -14.44
CA LYS A 36 4.89 -5.89 -14.46
C LYS A 36 5.36 -6.87 -13.37
N LYS A 37 4.48 -7.27 -12.45
CA LYS A 37 4.81 -8.03 -11.23
C LYS A 37 5.90 -7.35 -10.40
N ASP A 38 5.95 -6.01 -10.43
CA ASP A 38 6.94 -5.21 -9.72
C ASP A 38 6.52 -5.02 -8.27
N VAL A 39 6.83 -6.01 -7.43
CA VAL A 39 6.48 -6.02 -6.01
C VAL A 39 7.03 -4.77 -5.30
N LYS A 40 8.21 -4.28 -5.71
CA LYS A 40 8.83 -3.11 -5.09
C LYS A 40 8.04 -1.84 -5.37
N GLU A 41 7.60 -1.65 -6.61
CA GLU A 41 6.76 -0.52 -6.97
C GLU A 41 5.37 -0.61 -6.32
N ILE A 42 4.78 -1.82 -6.25
CA ILE A 42 3.51 -2.05 -5.54
C ILE A 42 3.62 -1.61 -4.07
N VAL A 43 4.65 -2.06 -3.36
CA VAL A 43 4.89 -1.68 -1.95
C VAL A 43 5.12 -0.17 -1.80
N SER A 44 5.89 0.43 -2.71
CA SER A 44 6.12 1.88 -2.75
C SER A 44 4.82 2.67 -2.90
N ILE A 45 3.92 2.23 -3.79
CA ILE A 45 2.61 2.84 -4.00
C ILE A 45 1.71 2.67 -2.78
N LEU A 46 1.66 1.47 -2.19
CA LEU A 46 0.88 1.20 -0.97
C LEU A 46 1.33 2.09 0.20
N ASN A 47 2.64 2.29 0.37
CA ASN A 47 3.19 3.20 1.37
C ASN A 47 2.75 4.66 1.13
N LYS A 48 2.68 5.12 -0.14
CA LYS A 48 2.18 6.47 -0.49
C LYS A 48 0.71 6.69 -0.11
N VAL A 49 -0.08 5.62 -0.02
CA VAL A 49 -1.49 5.65 0.43
C VAL A 49 -1.67 5.18 1.88
N GLU A 50 -0.61 5.29 2.68
CA GLU A 50 -0.58 4.98 4.12
C GLU A 50 -0.97 3.53 4.45
N VAL A 51 -0.71 2.60 3.54
CA VAL A 51 -0.76 1.15 3.80
C VAL A 51 0.65 0.70 4.14
N VAL A 52 1.01 0.82 5.42
CA VAL A 52 2.36 0.53 5.94
C VAL A 52 2.46 -0.78 6.73
N ASP A 53 1.31 -1.37 7.07
CA ASP A 53 1.27 -2.64 7.79
C ASP A 53 1.62 -3.81 6.86
N GLU A 54 2.62 -4.61 7.26
CA GLU A 54 3.14 -5.71 6.46
C GLU A 54 2.08 -6.78 6.18
N THR A 55 1.19 -7.07 7.14
CA THR A 55 0.11 -8.05 6.97
C THR A 55 -0.86 -7.61 5.88
N SER A 56 -1.19 -6.32 5.85
CA SER A 56 -2.05 -5.70 4.84
C SER A 56 -1.39 -5.72 3.47
N ILE A 57 -0.11 -5.32 3.38
CA ILE A 57 0.67 -5.37 2.14
C ILE A 57 0.73 -6.79 1.58
N LYS A 58 1.04 -7.76 2.44
CA LYS A 58 1.10 -9.18 2.06
C LYS A 58 -0.25 -9.69 1.55
N SER A 59 -1.34 -9.38 2.24
CA SER A 59 -2.69 -9.78 1.82
C SER A 59 -3.06 -9.20 0.45
N ILE A 60 -2.66 -7.95 0.17
CA ILE A 60 -2.89 -7.31 -1.13
C ILE A 60 -2.07 -8.01 -2.23
N LEU A 61 -0.80 -8.28 -1.98
CA LEU A 61 0.06 -9.00 -2.93
C LEU A 61 -0.49 -10.39 -3.26
N GLU A 62 -0.93 -11.14 -2.24
CA GLU A 62 -1.56 -12.45 -2.43
C GLU A 62 -2.85 -12.35 -3.25
N SER A 63 -3.66 -11.30 -3.03
CA SER A 63 -4.90 -11.07 -3.78
C SER A 63 -4.68 -10.83 -5.28
N VAL A 64 -3.49 -10.35 -5.66
CA VAL A 64 -3.07 -10.14 -7.06
C VAL A 64 -2.13 -11.23 -7.58
N GLY A 65 -1.99 -12.35 -6.86
CA GLY A 65 -1.19 -13.49 -7.28
C GLY A 65 0.34 -13.30 -7.17
N LEU A 66 0.80 -12.40 -6.29
CA LEU A 66 2.21 -12.13 -6.02
C LEU A 66 2.59 -12.59 -4.61
N SER A 67 3.89 -12.85 -4.39
CA SER A 67 4.43 -13.19 -3.07
C SER A 67 5.38 -12.09 -2.59
N PHE A 68 5.37 -11.85 -1.28
CA PHE A 68 6.27 -10.86 -0.65
C PHE A 68 7.76 -11.31 -0.71
N ASN A 69 8.03 -12.61 -0.85
CA ASN A 69 9.38 -13.16 -0.85
C ASN A 69 10.24 -12.71 -2.05
N ASN A 70 9.61 -12.37 -3.18
CA ASN A 70 10.31 -11.82 -4.34
C ASN A 70 11.04 -10.49 -4.05
N PHE A 71 10.83 -9.88 -2.88
CA PHE A 71 11.49 -8.64 -2.44
C PHE A 71 12.92 -8.85 -1.94
N PHE A 72 13.30 -10.06 -1.51
CA PHE A 72 14.61 -10.36 -0.92
C PHE A 72 15.51 -11.25 -1.78
N ASP A 73 14.99 -11.84 -2.86
CA ASP A 73 15.73 -12.84 -3.65
C ASP A 73 16.79 -12.25 -4.61
N GLU A 74 16.90 -10.91 -4.75
CA GLU A 74 17.91 -10.25 -5.62
C GLU A 74 19.12 -9.68 -4.86
N GLN A 75 19.37 -10.10 -3.61
CA GLN A 75 20.54 -9.65 -2.83
C GLN A 75 21.50 -10.80 -2.48
N THR A 76 21.77 -11.69 -3.44
CA THR A 76 22.83 -12.72 -3.34
C THR A 76 23.90 -12.54 -4.40
#